data_AF-A0A016SLF5-F1
#
_entry.id   AF-A0A016SLF5-F1
#
_cell.length_a   1.000
_cell.length_b   1.000
_cell.length_c   1.000
_cell.angle_alpha   90.00
_cell.angle_beta   90.00
_cell.angle_gamma   90.00
#
_symmetry.space_group_name_H-M   'P 1'
#
loop_
_entity.id
_entity.type
_entity.pdbx_description
1 polymer ?
#
loop_
_entity_poly.entity_id
_entity_poly.type
_entity_poly.pdbx_seq_one_letter_code
_entity_poly.pdbx_strand_id
1 'polypeptide(L)'
;MMPRKPEERSIALTALATSLLCESTSDSHLVCGGIRFLIQSFLKDWQEEDFDLSDLISLGHAVDREWFLKALLLQVSRDCAAYQCVKDDEAWFRLLFSFYSIDENWRWDIRTLAALAYMGTNATSEVMRIKMAGMANRHILPFWNAGSSLFFSKLKTSSFDESSRARRMKSGDVLVNALGILAFVSPGAEGRNVDWDPLANWLYEQQLEDGSYENAIDTYFASRALFEYRFRKVEISGGGGVTVTVRCASCETRTINVTESATEIHLPAQTRNLTLETKGHGKVKVGMRVVARKRQRSRRGLTQDDYYPVRITVHQERVYKGTIRQTVCLRVLSPMVNIVELTHGLYTGYSTTPSSVATLTNSTSLSFISQPTVSSFAVHFVLNGFRHNEALCYAVGVTEPEHSHEPFHLAPVAITARHPVDDVIGLVLISHPDQDSRKRRNRRHVEQEPAVVFNRTPRGIVDESIDTVCFEGGQCSCAESTCGIKCGLCGRDNTTDIKTFISKPENFGAFLRVHAVARVLVDSSFYTHLSTEVREKRGAAKHQISEKLDIWLRECNPRCTVKAPAVNDSYFILGDAGALSVDSSGKQHYVLRNLDRFERAAETCTALANVIVLG
;
A
#
# COMPACT_ATOMS: atom_id res chain seq x y z
N MET A 1 -14.93 -11.10 -17.86
CA MET A 1 -14.83 -11.93 -19.09
C MET A 1 -15.73 -13.14 -18.90
N MET A 2 -16.56 -13.53 -19.88
CA MET A 2 -17.27 -14.81 -19.80
C MET A 2 -16.31 -15.95 -20.14
N PRO A 3 -16.26 -17.04 -19.34
CA PRO A 3 -15.37 -18.17 -19.59
C PRO A 3 -15.71 -18.83 -20.94
N ARG A 4 -14.68 -19.04 -21.77
CA ARG A 4 -14.84 -19.54 -23.14
C ARG A 4 -14.73 -21.07 -23.20
N LYS A 5 -14.03 -21.68 -22.24
CA LYS A 5 -13.90 -23.14 -22.11
C LYS A 5 -14.59 -23.67 -20.84
N PRO A 6 -15.08 -24.92 -20.83
CA PRO A 6 -15.68 -25.52 -19.63
C PRO A 6 -14.72 -25.59 -18.43
N GLU A 7 -13.43 -25.81 -18.69
CA GLU A 7 -12.34 -25.90 -17.71
C GLU A 7 -12.03 -24.55 -17.03
N GLU A 8 -12.47 -23.42 -17.61
CA GLU A 8 -12.29 -22.06 -17.07
C GLU A 8 -13.44 -21.66 -16.11
N ARG A 9 -14.36 -22.57 -15.79
CA ARG A 9 -15.57 -22.28 -15.00
C ARG A 9 -15.42 -22.81 -13.58
N SER A 10 -15.38 -21.90 -12.60
CA SER A 10 -15.44 -22.27 -11.17
C SER A 10 -16.74 -23.00 -10.82
N ILE A 11 -16.64 -24.14 -10.15
CA ILE A 11 -17.80 -24.88 -9.64
C ILE A 11 -18.38 -24.10 -8.45
N ALA A 12 -17.53 -23.64 -7.54
CA ALA A 12 -17.94 -22.93 -6.34
C ALA A 12 -18.70 -21.62 -6.65
N LEU A 13 -18.17 -20.77 -7.54
CA LEU A 13 -18.84 -19.53 -7.93
C LEU A 13 -20.13 -19.80 -8.72
N THR A 14 -20.16 -20.83 -9.57
CA THR A 14 -21.37 -21.21 -10.30
C THR A 14 -22.45 -21.71 -9.34
N ALA A 15 -22.08 -22.46 -8.29
CA ALA A 15 -23.00 -22.90 -7.26
C ALA A 15 -23.61 -21.72 -6.49
N LEU A 16 -22.79 -20.76 -6.04
CA LEU A 16 -23.27 -19.55 -5.36
C LEU A 16 -24.21 -18.71 -6.24
N ALA A 17 -23.81 -18.45 -7.49
CA ALA A 17 -24.62 -17.69 -8.43
C ALA A 17 -25.97 -18.38 -8.70
N THR A 18 -25.95 -19.71 -8.84
CA THR A 18 -27.17 -20.49 -9.09
C THR A 18 -28.10 -20.49 -7.88
N SER A 19 -27.57 -20.67 -6.65
CA SER A 19 -28.35 -20.54 -5.41
C SER A 19 -29.02 -19.16 -5.30
N LEU A 20 -28.28 -18.07 -5.54
CA LEU A 20 -28.84 -16.71 -5.52
C LEU A 20 -29.95 -16.51 -6.57
N LEU A 21 -29.76 -17.03 -7.78
CA LEU A 21 -30.79 -16.96 -8.83
C LEU A 21 -32.06 -17.71 -8.41
N CYS A 22 -31.93 -18.87 -7.76
CA CYS A 22 -33.05 -19.62 -7.23
C CYS A 22 -33.78 -18.87 -6.09
N GLU A 23 -33.04 -18.29 -5.15
CA GLU A 23 -33.62 -17.47 -4.07
C GLU A 23 -34.34 -16.23 -4.60
N SER A 24 -33.83 -15.63 -5.68
CA SER A 24 -34.48 -14.49 -6.35
C SER A 24 -35.70 -14.88 -7.19
N THR A 25 -36.06 -16.17 -7.27
CA THR A 25 -37.14 -16.69 -8.13
C THR A 25 -36.97 -16.31 -9.61
N SER A 26 -35.73 -16.33 -10.10
CA SER A 26 -35.39 -16.02 -11.50
C SER A 26 -36.00 -17.01 -12.50
N ASP A 27 -36.01 -16.65 -13.79
CA ASP A 27 -36.51 -17.53 -14.84
C ASP A 27 -35.75 -18.87 -14.87
N SER A 28 -36.51 -19.96 -14.99
CA SER A 28 -36.04 -21.32 -15.22
C SER A 28 -34.95 -21.45 -16.29
N HIS A 29 -35.01 -20.65 -17.37
CA HIS A 29 -34.01 -20.72 -18.44
C HIS A 29 -32.60 -20.27 -17.98
N LEU A 30 -32.52 -19.35 -17.01
CA LEU A 30 -31.25 -18.90 -16.43
C LEU A 30 -30.73 -19.89 -15.39
N VAL A 31 -31.63 -20.42 -14.57
CA VAL A 31 -31.33 -21.31 -13.45
C VAL A 31 -30.91 -22.72 -13.92
N CYS A 32 -31.64 -23.30 -14.87
CA CYS A 32 -31.40 -24.69 -15.31
C CYS A 32 -30.07 -24.85 -16.06
N GLY A 33 -29.53 -23.79 -16.68
CA GLY A 33 -28.20 -23.81 -17.29
C GLY A 33 -27.08 -24.02 -16.27
N GLY A 34 -27.14 -23.31 -15.14
CA GLY A 34 -26.20 -23.46 -14.03
C GLY A 34 -26.31 -24.84 -13.37
N ILE A 35 -27.54 -25.29 -13.08
CA ILE A 35 -27.80 -26.62 -12.51
C ILE A 35 -27.21 -27.74 -13.39
N ARG A 36 -27.44 -27.70 -14.70
CA ARG A 36 -26.93 -28.72 -15.62
C ARG A 36 -25.40 -28.78 -15.63
N PHE A 37 -24.74 -27.63 -15.58
CA PHE A 37 -23.28 -27.57 -15.48
C PHE A 37 -22.80 -28.22 -14.17
N LEU A 38 -23.39 -27.87 -13.03
CA LEU A 38 -23.01 -28.41 -11.72
C LEU A 38 -23.17 -29.94 -11.65
N ILE A 39 -24.27 -30.48 -12.19
CA ILE A 39 -24.52 -31.92 -12.27
C ILE A 39 -23.47 -32.62 -13.15
N GLN A 40 -23.16 -32.05 -14.32
CA GLN A 40 -22.15 -32.61 -15.22
C GLN A 40 -20.75 -32.62 -14.60
N SER A 41 -20.41 -31.58 -13.83
CA SER A 41 -19.14 -31.49 -13.11
C SER A 41 -19.07 -32.48 -11.94
N PHE A 42 -20.19 -32.76 -11.26
CA PHE A 42 -20.25 -33.74 -10.18
C PHE A 42 -20.16 -35.20 -10.68
N LEU A 43 -20.82 -35.52 -11.80
CA LEU A 43 -20.90 -36.89 -12.33
C LEU A 43 -19.62 -37.39 -13.00
N LYS A 44 -18.67 -36.51 -13.34
CA LYS A 44 -17.45 -36.88 -14.09
C LYS A 44 -16.33 -37.52 -13.26
N ASP A 45 -16.61 -37.89 -12.00
CA ASP A 45 -15.62 -38.15 -10.96
C ASP A 45 -14.72 -36.93 -10.75
N TRP A 46 -14.67 -36.39 -9.53
CA TRP A 46 -13.91 -35.17 -9.17
C TRP A 46 -12.38 -35.35 -9.25
N GLN A 47 -11.86 -35.66 -10.43
CA GLN A 47 -10.43 -35.76 -10.71
C GLN A 47 -9.81 -34.41 -11.09
N GLU A 48 -10.61 -33.40 -11.42
CA GLU A 48 -10.14 -32.05 -11.72
C GLU A 48 -10.17 -31.17 -10.46
N GLU A 49 -9.01 -30.64 -10.06
CA GLU A 49 -8.94 -29.61 -9.01
C GLU A 49 -9.65 -28.35 -9.51
N ASP A 50 -10.72 -27.91 -8.80
CA ASP A 50 -11.29 -26.57 -9.01
C ASP A 50 -10.24 -25.55 -8.58
N PHE A 51 -9.49 -25.02 -9.55
CA PHE A 51 -8.40 -24.06 -9.36
C PHE A 51 -8.90 -22.85 -8.53
N ASP A 52 -10.15 -22.45 -8.71
CA ASP A 52 -10.73 -21.26 -8.07
C ASP A 52 -11.17 -21.51 -6.61
N LEU A 53 -11.57 -22.74 -6.22
CA LEU A 53 -11.90 -23.01 -4.82
C LEU A 53 -10.68 -22.88 -3.91
N SER A 54 -9.51 -23.28 -4.40
CA SER A 54 -8.24 -23.18 -3.66
C SER A 54 -7.82 -21.73 -3.42
N ASP A 55 -8.21 -20.83 -4.33
CA ASP A 55 -8.01 -19.39 -4.23
C ASP A 55 -9.05 -18.72 -3.31
N LEU A 56 -10.25 -19.30 -3.18
CA LEU A 56 -11.33 -18.80 -2.33
C LEU A 56 -11.27 -19.33 -0.89
N ILE A 57 -10.90 -20.59 -0.68
CA ILE A 57 -10.77 -21.23 0.64
C ILE A 57 -9.55 -22.15 0.66
N SER A 58 -8.62 -21.88 1.58
CA SER A 58 -7.44 -22.73 1.77
C SER A 58 -7.76 -23.91 2.70
N LEU A 59 -8.28 -25.00 2.14
CA LEU A 59 -8.50 -26.29 2.85
C LEU A 59 -7.30 -27.22 2.62
N GLY A 60 -6.74 -27.77 3.70
CA GLY A 60 -5.47 -28.51 3.66
C GLY A 60 -5.56 -29.93 3.08
N HIS A 61 -6.68 -30.62 3.28
CA HIS A 61 -6.88 -31.98 2.78
C HIS A 61 -7.85 -32.01 1.59
N ALA A 62 -7.56 -32.87 0.61
CA ALA A 62 -8.45 -33.07 -0.55
C ALA A 62 -9.86 -33.53 -0.14
N VAL A 63 -9.95 -34.35 0.90
CA VAL A 63 -11.22 -34.81 1.49
C VAL A 63 -12.04 -33.62 2.02
N ASP A 64 -11.41 -32.67 2.72
CA ASP A 64 -12.11 -31.48 3.22
C ASP A 64 -12.65 -30.60 2.07
N ARG A 65 -11.87 -30.45 0.98
CA ARG A 65 -12.28 -29.73 -0.24
C ARG A 65 -13.51 -30.36 -0.90
N GLU A 66 -13.45 -31.68 -1.07
CA GLU A 66 -14.52 -32.47 -1.67
C GLU A 66 -15.83 -32.34 -0.87
N TRP A 67 -15.76 -32.53 0.45
CA TRP A 67 -16.94 -32.50 1.30
C TRP A 67 -17.53 -31.10 1.48
N PHE A 68 -16.70 -30.06 1.46
CA PHE A 68 -17.18 -28.69 1.41
C PHE A 68 -18.01 -28.42 0.15
N LEU A 69 -17.53 -28.88 -1.02
CA LEU A 69 -18.27 -28.77 -2.28
C LEU A 69 -19.54 -29.62 -2.28
N LYS A 70 -19.52 -30.85 -1.75
CA LYS A 70 -20.73 -31.68 -1.57
C LYS A 70 -21.80 -30.93 -0.78
N ALA A 71 -21.39 -30.29 0.32
CA ALA A 71 -22.28 -29.51 1.17
C ALA A 71 -22.88 -28.32 0.41
N LEU A 72 -22.05 -27.57 -0.32
CA LEU A 72 -22.50 -26.44 -1.13
C LEU A 72 -23.49 -26.87 -2.23
N LEU A 73 -23.21 -27.94 -2.95
CA LEU A 73 -24.10 -28.47 -3.99
C LEU A 73 -25.44 -28.95 -3.39
N LEU A 74 -25.40 -29.58 -2.22
CA LEU A 74 -26.62 -29.99 -1.51
C LEU A 74 -27.46 -28.75 -1.15
N GLN A 75 -26.83 -27.66 -0.71
CA GLN A 75 -27.53 -26.40 -0.48
C GLN A 75 -28.16 -25.83 -1.76
N VAL A 76 -27.44 -25.82 -2.88
CA VAL A 76 -28.01 -25.39 -4.18
C VAL A 76 -29.24 -26.22 -4.55
N SER A 77 -29.19 -27.54 -4.36
CA SER A 77 -30.35 -28.40 -4.65
C SER A 77 -31.58 -28.03 -3.80
N ARG A 78 -31.38 -27.59 -2.55
CA ARG A 78 -32.44 -27.14 -1.66
C ARG A 78 -32.99 -25.78 -2.06
N ASP A 79 -32.11 -24.80 -2.30
CA ASP A 79 -32.52 -23.45 -2.70
C ASP A 79 -33.28 -23.48 -4.05
N CYS A 80 -32.90 -24.40 -4.94
CA CYS A 80 -33.50 -24.57 -6.26
C CYS A 80 -34.62 -25.61 -6.34
N ALA A 81 -35.10 -26.17 -5.22
CA ALA A 81 -36.07 -27.28 -5.20
C ALA A 81 -37.42 -26.96 -5.88
N ALA A 82 -37.76 -25.68 -6.05
CA ALA A 82 -38.94 -25.25 -6.76
C ALA A 82 -38.88 -25.50 -8.28
N TYR A 83 -37.68 -25.62 -8.85
CA TYR A 83 -37.46 -25.73 -10.29
C TYR A 83 -37.55 -27.18 -10.78
N GLN A 84 -38.21 -27.38 -11.92
CA GLN A 84 -38.45 -28.71 -12.49
C GLN A 84 -37.16 -29.41 -12.94
N CYS A 85 -36.11 -28.67 -13.28
CA CYS A 85 -34.80 -29.21 -13.64
C CYS A 85 -33.97 -29.73 -12.45
N VAL A 86 -34.46 -29.56 -11.22
CA VAL A 86 -33.90 -30.19 -10.00
C VAL A 86 -34.70 -31.42 -9.62
N LYS A 87 -36.01 -31.43 -9.91
CA LYS A 87 -36.91 -32.54 -9.60
C LYS A 87 -36.52 -33.77 -10.43
N ASP A 88 -36.45 -34.92 -9.76
CA ASP A 88 -36.28 -36.25 -10.36
C ASP A 88 -34.94 -36.53 -11.06
N ASP A 89 -33.87 -35.79 -10.75
CA ASP A 89 -32.52 -36.10 -11.23
C ASP A 89 -31.76 -37.06 -10.30
N GLU A 90 -31.31 -38.20 -10.82
CA GLU A 90 -30.58 -39.25 -10.10
C GLU A 90 -29.28 -38.72 -9.45
N ALA A 91 -28.64 -37.70 -10.02
CA ALA A 91 -27.41 -37.14 -9.49
C ALA A 91 -27.60 -36.50 -8.12
N TRP A 92 -28.73 -35.82 -7.90
CA TRP A 92 -29.05 -35.22 -6.60
C TRP A 92 -29.33 -36.29 -5.53
N PHE A 93 -29.98 -37.38 -5.92
CA PHE A 93 -30.17 -38.52 -5.02
C PHE A 93 -28.84 -39.18 -4.64
N ARG A 94 -27.93 -39.37 -5.61
CA ARG A 94 -26.58 -39.90 -5.33
C ARG A 94 -25.79 -38.98 -4.38
N LEU A 95 -25.86 -37.66 -4.61
CA LEU A 95 -25.26 -36.68 -3.70
C LEU A 95 -25.85 -36.81 -2.28
N LEU A 96 -27.19 -36.85 -2.16
CA LEU A 96 -27.87 -37.00 -0.88
C LEU A 96 -27.45 -38.29 -0.15
N PHE A 97 -27.38 -39.42 -0.86
CA PHE A 97 -26.99 -40.70 -0.26
C PHE A 97 -25.54 -40.70 0.23
N SER A 98 -24.64 -39.97 -0.44
CA SER A 98 -23.25 -39.89 -0.02
C SER A 98 -23.08 -39.34 1.41
N PHE A 99 -23.97 -38.46 1.87
CA PHE A 99 -23.92 -37.90 3.23
C PHE A 99 -24.19 -38.93 4.33
N TYR A 100 -24.83 -40.05 4.03
CA TYR A 100 -25.02 -41.15 4.98
C TYR A 100 -23.78 -42.04 5.12
N SER A 101 -22.84 -41.96 4.18
CA SER A 101 -21.55 -42.69 4.21
C SER A 101 -20.38 -41.80 4.66
N ILE A 102 -20.66 -40.64 5.25
CA ILE A 102 -19.60 -39.74 5.74
C ILE A 102 -18.83 -40.38 6.90
N ASP A 103 -17.50 -40.29 6.89
CA ASP A 103 -16.70 -40.72 8.03
C ASP A 103 -16.84 -39.71 9.18
N GLU A 104 -17.67 -40.07 10.15
CA GLU A 104 -17.87 -39.26 11.34
C GLU A 104 -16.60 -39.14 12.20
N ASN A 105 -15.68 -40.11 12.15
CA ASN A 105 -14.47 -40.10 12.98
C ASN A 105 -13.31 -39.31 12.35
N TRP A 106 -13.46 -38.85 11.12
CA TRP A 106 -12.45 -38.03 10.46
C TRP A 106 -12.22 -36.71 11.21
N ARG A 107 -10.97 -36.26 11.23
CA ARG A 107 -10.58 -34.96 11.80
C ARG A 107 -10.82 -33.86 10.77
N TRP A 108 -12.09 -33.50 10.60
CA TRP A 108 -12.53 -32.45 9.68
C TRP A 108 -11.89 -31.09 9.97
N ASP A 109 -11.54 -30.36 8.91
CA ASP A 109 -11.28 -28.93 9.02
C ASP A 109 -12.55 -28.25 9.55
N ILE A 110 -12.40 -27.29 10.47
CA ILE A 110 -13.54 -26.66 11.13
C ILE A 110 -14.44 -25.89 10.16
N ARG A 111 -13.91 -25.42 9.02
CA ARG A 111 -14.69 -24.81 7.93
C ARG A 111 -15.57 -25.83 7.23
N THR A 112 -15.02 -26.99 6.91
CA THR A 112 -15.77 -28.10 6.32
C THR A 112 -16.80 -28.63 7.30
N LEU A 113 -16.44 -28.76 8.57
CA LEU A 113 -17.36 -29.18 9.63
C LEU A 113 -18.53 -28.20 9.78
N ALA A 114 -18.27 -26.88 9.77
CA ALA A 114 -19.32 -25.85 9.81
C ALA A 114 -20.21 -25.88 8.57
N ALA A 115 -19.63 -26.10 7.37
CA ALA A 115 -20.38 -26.24 6.13
C ALA A 115 -21.31 -27.46 6.17
N LEU A 116 -20.84 -28.60 6.68
CA LEU A 116 -21.65 -29.81 6.86
C LEU A 116 -22.73 -29.64 7.93
N ALA A 117 -22.45 -28.88 9.01
CA ALA A 117 -23.40 -28.58 10.07
C ALA A 117 -24.58 -27.69 9.61
N TYR A 118 -24.35 -26.85 8.59
CA TYR A 118 -25.38 -25.99 8.01
C TYR A 118 -26.07 -26.64 6.80
N MET A 119 -25.29 -27.07 5.82
CA MET A 119 -25.80 -27.48 4.49
C MET A 119 -26.00 -28.99 4.34
N GLY A 120 -25.57 -29.80 5.32
CA GLY A 120 -25.69 -31.25 5.27
C GLY A 120 -27.13 -31.76 5.39
N THR A 121 -27.31 -33.08 5.30
CA THR A 121 -28.60 -33.72 5.64
C THR A 121 -28.97 -33.45 7.10
N ASN A 122 -30.24 -33.63 7.48
CA ASN A 122 -30.65 -33.38 8.87
C ASN A 122 -29.84 -34.22 9.87
N ALA A 123 -29.59 -35.50 9.56
CA ALA A 123 -28.79 -36.39 10.40
C ALA A 123 -27.32 -35.94 10.48
N THR A 124 -26.68 -35.69 9.34
CA THR A 124 -25.28 -35.22 9.29
C THR A 124 -25.13 -33.87 9.99
N SER A 125 -26.07 -32.96 9.78
CA SER A 125 -26.03 -31.61 10.34
C SER A 125 -26.06 -31.63 11.87
N GLU A 126 -26.91 -32.47 12.47
CA GLU A 126 -26.94 -32.61 13.94
C GLU A 126 -25.63 -33.14 14.51
N VAL A 127 -25.09 -34.22 13.92
CA VAL A 127 -23.81 -34.80 14.37
C VAL A 127 -22.69 -33.77 14.27
N MET A 128 -22.63 -33.02 13.16
CA MET A 128 -21.60 -32.01 12.95
C MET A 128 -21.80 -30.79 13.85
N ARG A 129 -23.04 -30.35 14.12
CA ARG A 129 -23.33 -29.30 15.11
C ARG A 129 -22.80 -29.65 16.50
N ILE A 130 -23.03 -30.89 16.96
CA ILE A 130 -22.55 -31.35 18.28
C ILE A 130 -21.03 -31.27 18.34
N LYS A 131 -20.34 -31.73 17.30
CA LYS A 131 -18.87 -31.63 17.20
C LYS A 131 -18.40 -30.18 17.15
N MET A 132 -19.09 -29.33 16.40
CA MET A 132 -18.78 -27.91 16.27
C MET A 132 -18.89 -27.20 17.62
N ALA A 133 -19.95 -27.46 18.37
CA ALA A 133 -20.15 -26.91 19.71
C ALA A 133 -19.03 -27.32 20.68
N GLY A 134 -18.54 -28.56 20.57
CA GLY A 134 -17.41 -29.05 21.35
C GLY A 134 -16.06 -28.36 21.03
N MET A 135 -15.94 -27.73 19.86
CA MET A 135 -14.75 -27.02 19.40
C MET A 135 -14.81 -25.50 19.59
N ALA A 136 -15.91 -24.97 20.14
CA ALA A 136 -16.06 -23.54 20.37
C ALA A 136 -15.03 -23.02 21.39
N ASN A 137 -14.58 -21.78 21.19
CA ASN A 137 -13.63 -21.14 22.07
C ASN A 137 -14.26 -20.91 23.46
N ARG A 138 -13.71 -21.57 24.48
CA ARG A 138 -14.23 -21.53 25.86
C ARG A 138 -14.24 -20.13 26.49
N HIS A 139 -13.44 -19.19 25.96
CA HIS A 139 -13.29 -17.85 26.53
C HIS A 139 -14.21 -16.82 25.87
N ILE A 140 -14.64 -17.09 24.64
CA ILE A 140 -15.51 -16.23 23.83
C ILE A 140 -16.51 -17.18 23.17
N LEU A 141 -17.56 -17.57 23.88
CA LEU A 141 -18.61 -18.41 23.32
C LEU A 141 -19.64 -17.53 22.58
N PRO A 142 -20.15 -17.93 21.42
CA PRO A 142 -19.77 -19.09 20.59
C PRO A 142 -18.82 -18.69 19.43
N PHE A 143 -17.53 -18.52 19.66
CA PHE A 143 -16.56 -18.17 18.61
C PHE A 143 -15.70 -19.36 18.18
N TRP A 144 -15.39 -19.45 16.90
CA TRP A 144 -14.52 -20.47 16.32
C TRP A 144 -13.36 -19.86 15.56
N ASN A 145 -12.22 -20.54 15.60
CA ASN A 145 -11.05 -20.18 14.82
C ASN A 145 -10.84 -21.24 13.74
N ALA A 146 -10.64 -20.82 12.50
CA ALA A 146 -10.24 -21.69 11.39
C ALA A 146 -8.89 -22.38 11.63
N GLY A 147 -8.11 -21.88 12.59
CA GLY A 147 -6.86 -22.49 13.04
C GLY A 147 -5.73 -22.29 12.03
N SER A 148 -4.55 -21.95 12.55
CA SER A 148 -3.31 -22.02 11.76
C SER A 148 -3.05 -23.47 11.39
N SER A 149 -2.80 -23.78 10.13
CA SER A 149 -1.97 -24.94 9.82
C SER A 149 -0.62 -24.74 10.53
N LEU A 150 -0.42 -25.47 11.62
CA LEU A 150 0.79 -25.48 12.46
C LEU A 150 1.97 -26.19 11.77
N PHE A 151 1.84 -26.52 10.49
CA PHE A 151 2.96 -26.90 9.64
C PHE A 151 3.21 -25.71 8.74
N PHE A 152 4.36 -25.07 8.84
CA PHE A 152 5.26 -24.70 7.74
C PHE A 152 6.35 -23.76 8.30
N SER A 153 7.58 -24.04 7.87
CA SER A 153 8.84 -23.66 8.48
C SER A 153 9.02 -22.16 8.76
N LYS A 154 9.83 -21.87 9.79
CA LYS A 154 10.50 -20.58 10.04
C LYS A 154 11.47 -20.21 8.89
N LEU A 155 11.00 -20.17 7.65
CA LEU A 155 11.68 -19.40 6.61
C LEU A 155 11.36 -17.92 6.85
N LYS A 156 12.36 -17.05 6.71
CA LYS A 156 12.15 -15.60 6.66
C LYS A 156 11.18 -15.28 5.51
N THR A 157 9.90 -15.18 5.82
CA THR A 157 8.85 -14.81 4.89
C THR A 157 8.81 -13.30 4.75
N SER A 158 8.49 -12.81 3.56
CA SER A 158 8.32 -11.38 3.33
C SER A 158 7.17 -10.85 4.21
N SER A 159 7.19 -9.56 4.57
CA SER A 159 6.07 -8.90 5.29
C SER A 159 4.74 -9.05 4.53
N PHE A 160 4.79 -9.22 3.21
CA PHE A 160 3.63 -9.49 2.37
C PHE A 160 3.04 -10.87 2.61
N ASP A 161 3.87 -11.91 2.65
CA ASP A 161 3.40 -13.28 2.94
C ASP A 161 2.82 -13.39 4.35
N GLU A 162 3.36 -12.65 5.33
CA GLU A 162 2.76 -12.56 6.67
C GLU A 162 1.41 -11.84 6.66
N SER A 163 1.28 -10.73 5.93
CA SER A 163 0.03 -9.98 5.84
C SER A 163 -1.08 -10.73 5.08
N SER A 164 -0.71 -11.47 4.04
CA SER A 164 -1.64 -12.31 3.28
C SER A 164 -2.04 -13.56 4.07
N ARG A 165 -1.13 -14.12 4.88
CA ARG A 165 -1.45 -15.17 5.86
C ARG A 165 -2.44 -14.67 6.91
N ALA A 166 -2.19 -13.50 7.49
CA ALA A 166 -3.08 -12.91 8.48
C ALA A 166 -4.49 -12.66 7.91
N ARG A 167 -4.58 -12.20 6.66
CA ARG A 167 -5.87 -12.06 5.95
C ARG A 167 -6.57 -13.39 5.72
N ARG A 168 -5.90 -14.40 5.17
CA ARG A 168 -6.53 -15.72 5.00
C ARG A 168 -6.99 -16.37 6.30
N MET A 169 -6.26 -16.17 7.40
CA MET A 169 -6.71 -16.62 8.72
C MET A 169 -8.00 -15.90 9.12
N LYS A 170 -8.05 -14.58 8.94
CA LYS A 170 -9.23 -13.75 9.18
C LYS A 170 -10.43 -14.16 8.31
N SER A 171 -10.22 -14.36 7.01
CA SER A 171 -11.24 -14.87 6.08
C SER A 171 -11.75 -16.26 6.49
N GLY A 172 -10.85 -17.17 6.88
CA GLY A 172 -11.22 -18.46 7.43
C GLY A 172 -12.10 -18.34 8.67
N ASP A 173 -11.74 -17.48 9.61
CA ASP A 173 -12.53 -17.22 10.82
C ASP A 173 -13.91 -16.63 10.46
N VAL A 174 -13.97 -15.67 9.53
CA VAL A 174 -15.25 -15.10 9.02
C VAL A 174 -16.15 -16.21 8.51
N LEU A 175 -15.63 -17.09 7.65
CA LEU A 175 -16.41 -18.17 7.04
C LEU A 175 -16.95 -19.16 8.09
N VAL A 176 -16.10 -19.65 8.99
CA VAL A 176 -16.51 -20.61 10.04
C VAL A 176 -17.61 -20.02 10.92
N ASN A 177 -17.43 -18.77 11.35
CA ASN A 177 -18.36 -18.13 12.25
C ASN A 177 -19.68 -17.75 11.56
N ALA A 178 -19.64 -17.36 10.28
CA ALA A 178 -20.84 -17.18 9.47
C ALA A 178 -21.63 -18.48 9.31
N LEU A 179 -20.95 -19.57 8.92
CA LEU A 179 -21.56 -20.90 8.81
C LEU A 179 -22.03 -21.42 10.17
N GLY A 180 -21.35 -21.08 11.26
CA GLY A 180 -21.78 -21.40 12.63
C GLY A 180 -23.11 -20.74 12.98
N ILE A 181 -23.24 -19.42 12.76
CA ILE A 181 -24.55 -18.73 12.94
C ILE A 181 -25.62 -19.43 12.11
N LEU A 182 -25.36 -19.68 10.83
CA LEU A 182 -26.32 -20.36 9.96
C LEU A 182 -26.67 -21.77 10.47
N ALA A 183 -25.70 -22.54 10.95
CA ALA A 183 -25.93 -23.90 11.44
C ALA A 183 -26.84 -23.94 12.68
N PHE A 184 -26.74 -22.96 13.59
CA PHE A 184 -27.46 -22.97 14.88
C PHE A 184 -28.68 -22.04 14.94
N VAL A 185 -28.77 -21.06 14.03
CA VAL A 185 -29.87 -20.08 14.01
C VAL A 185 -30.89 -20.39 12.91
N SER A 186 -30.58 -21.26 11.94
CA SER A 186 -31.51 -21.72 10.89
C SER A 186 -32.69 -22.55 11.41
N PRO A 187 -33.79 -22.70 10.63
CA PRO A 187 -35.02 -23.31 11.11
C PRO A 187 -34.80 -24.80 11.37
N GLY A 188 -35.22 -25.27 12.55
CA GLY A 188 -35.03 -26.66 12.98
C GLY A 188 -33.75 -26.95 13.77
N ALA A 189 -32.88 -25.94 14.01
CA ALA A 189 -31.62 -26.09 14.76
C ALA A 189 -31.55 -25.27 16.06
N GLU A 190 -32.68 -24.72 16.53
CA GLU A 190 -32.74 -23.74 17.63
C GLU A 190 -32.17 -24.29 18.96
N GLY A 191 -30.89 -24.03 19.21
CA GLY A 191 -30.27 -24.15 20.51
C GLY A 191 -30.74 -23.01 21.41
N ARG A 192 -31.80 -23.23 22.20
CA ARG A 192 -32.52 -22.20 22.99
C ARG A 192 -31.70 -21.43 24.05
N ASN A 193 -30.40 -21.67 24.22
CA ASN A 193 -29.62 -21.17 25.38
C ASN A 193 -28.27 -20.52 25.04
N VAL A 194 -27.99 -20.17 23.78
CA VAL A 194 -26.73 -19.51 23.39
C VAL A 194 -27.00 -18.10 22.89
N ASP A 195 -26.33 -17.10 23.46
CA ASP A 195 -26.37 -15.73 22.95
C ASP A 195 -25.42 -15.57 21.76
N TRP A 196 -26.00 -15.39 20.57
CA TRP A 196 -25.26 -15.21 19.32
C TRP A 196 -24.95 -13.72 19.02
N ASP A 197 -25.38 -12.78 19.87
CA ASP A 197 -25.13 -11.35 19.66
C ASP A 197 -23.65 -10.98 19.56
N PRO A 198 -22.76 -11.48 20.43
CA PRO A 198 -21.34 -11.18 20.35
C PRO A 198 -20.75 -11.64 19.01
N LEU A 199 -21.18 -12.81 18.53
CA LEU A 199 -20.68 -13.37 17.29
C LEU A 199 -21.18 -12.60 16.06
N ALA A 200 -22.47 -12.28 16.02
CA ALA A 200 -23.05 -11.49 14.94
C ALA A 200 -22.45 -10.07 14.88
N ASN A 201 -22.14 -9.47 16.04
CA ASN A 201 -21.41 -8.20 16.11
C ASN A 201 -20.01 -8.30 15.53
N TRP A 202 -19.27 -9.32 15.97
CA TRP A 202 -17.91 -9.56 15.49
C TRP A 202 -17.89 -9.77 13.97
N LEU A 203 -18.84 -10.56 13.44
CA LEU A 203 -18.94 -10.82 12.01
C LEU A 203 -19.21 -9.52 11.24
N TYR A 204 -20.15 -8.69 11.73
CA TYR A 204 -20.44 -7.39 11.15
C TYR A 204 -19.26 -6.39 11.26
N GLU A 205 -18.33 -6.57 12.20
CA GLU A 205 -17.07 -5.80 12.27
C GLU A 205 -16.01 -6.22 11.25
N GLN A 206 -16.12 -7.42 10.68
CA GLN A 206 -15.18 -7.89 9.66
C GLN A 206 -15.51 -7.38 8.25
N GLN A 207 -16.67 -6.77 8.06
CA GLN A 207 -17.17 -6.25 6.78
C GLN A 207 -16.30 -5.07 6.27
N LEU A 208 -16.02 -5.06 4.97
CA LEU A 208 -15.32 -3.99 4.25
C LEU A 208 -16.23 -2.78 4.02
N GLU A 209 -15.64 -1.68 3.53
CA GLU A 209 -16.33 -0.39 3.35
C GLU A 209 -17.53 -0.46 2.39
N ASP A 210 -17.46 -1.34 1.39
CA ASP A 210 -18.51 -1.56 0.39
C ASP A 210 -19.58 -2.57 0.84
N GLY A 211 -19.48 -3.07 2.07
CA GLY A 211 -20.35 -4.12 2.59
C GLY A 211 -19.92 -5.54 2.20
N SER A 212 -18.82 -5.71 1.48
CA SER A 212 -18.31 -7.04 1.14
C SER A 212 -17.38 -7.59 2.23
N TYR A 213 -16.92 -8.83 2.06
CA TYR A 213 -15.86 -9.45 2.84
C TYR A 213 -14.69 -9.79 1.91
N GLU A 214 -13.60 -10.37 2.44
CA GLU A 214 -12.37 -10.57 1.68
C GLU A 214 -12.55 -11.38 0.38
N ASN A 215 -13.52 -12.29 0.33
CA ASN A 215 -13.83 -13.07 -0.86
C ASN A 215 -15.36 -13.24 -1.06
N ALA A 216 -15.76 -13.80 -2.21
CA ALA A 216 -17.16 -13.96 -2.58
C ALA A 216 -17.92 -14.98 -1.69
N ILE A 217 -17.24 -16.04 -1.23
CA ILE A 217 -17.84 -17.07 -0.37
C ILE A 217 -18.13 -16.49 1.02
N ASP A 218 -17.16 -15.79 1.61
CA ASP A 218 -17.30 -15.09 2.88
C ASP A 218 -18.43 -14.07 2.80
N THR A 219 -18.46 -13.30 1.71
CA THR A 219 -19.49 -12.29 1.50
C THR A 219 -20.88 -12.89 1.45
N TYR A 220 -21.05 -13.99 0.70
CA TYR A 220 -22.32 -14.69 0.59
C TYR A 220 -22.79 -15.23 1.94
N PHE A 221 -21.97 -16.06 2.60
CA PHE A 221 -22.39 -16.72 3.84
C PHE A 221 -22.51 -15.73 5.01
N ALA A 222 -21.61 -14.76 5.14
CA ALA A 222 -21.68 -13.79 6.24
C ALA A 222 -22.89 -12.87 6.11
N SER A 223 -23.22 -12.43 4.88
CA SER A 223 -24.41 -11.63 4.64
C SER A 223 -25.69 -12.42 4.95
N ARG A 224 -25.75 -13.68 4.52
CA ARG A 224 -26.89 -14.57 4.81
C ARG A 224 -27.02 -14.84 6.31
N ALA A 225 -25.90 -15.11 6.99
CA ALA A 225 -25.88 -15.33 8.44
C ALA A 225 -26.43 -14.15 9.22
N LEU A 226 -25.99 -12.93 8.89
CA LEU A 226 -26.46 -11.71 9.52
C LEU A 226 -27.93 -11.43 9.23
N PHE A 227 -28.39 -11.73 8.01
CA PHE A 227 -29.79 -11.59 7.63
C PHE A 227 -30.67 -12.56 8.43
N GLU A 228 -30.38 -13.87 8.41
CA GLU A 228 -31.13 -14.89 9.15
C GLU A 228 -31.16 -14.62 10.65
N TYR A 229 -30.01 -14.21 11.21
CA TYR A 229 -29.91 -13.84 12.62
C TYR A 229 -30.84 -12.67 12.98
N ARG A 230 -30.81 -11.59 12.19
CA ARG A 230 -31.67 -10.42 12.42
C ARG A 230 -33.14 -10.77 12.23
N PHE A 231 -33.47 -11.46 11.15
CA PHE A 231 -34.84 -11.85 10.82
C PHE A 231 -35.51 -12.61 11.96
N ARG A 232 -34.76 -13.47 12.66
CA ARG A 232 -35.28 -14.32 13.75
C ARG A 232 -35.22 -13.66 15.13
N LYS A 233 -34.33 -12.70 15.35
CA LYS A 233 -34.19 -12.00 16.64
C LYS A 233 -35.12 -10.79 16.79
N VAL A 234 -35.71 -10.31 15.70
CA VAL A 234 -36.57 -9.13 15.70
C VAL A 234 -37.94 -9.47 16.33
N GLU A 235 -38.02 -9.37 17.67
CA GLU A 235 -39.24 -8.91 18.34
C GLU A 235 -39.27 -7.38 18.21
N ILE A 236 -40.05 -6.83 17.27
CA ILE A 236 -40.33 -5.40 17.21
C ILE A 236 -41.28 -5.08 18.37
N SER A 237 -40.76 -4.95 19.58
CA SER A 237 -41.43 -4.23 20.64
C SER A 237 -41.31 -2.74 20.31
N GLY A 238 -42.33 -2.20 19.64
CA GLY A 238 -42.44 -0.77 19.35
C GLY A 238 -42.41 0.03 20.66
N GLY A 239 -41.35 0.81 20.89
CA GLY A 239 -41.29 1.64 22.09
C GLY A 239 -39.92 2.22 22.42
N GLY A 240 -39.31 2.99 21.51
CA GLY A 240 -38.22 3.90 21.87
C GLY A 240 -37.18 4.07 20.79
N GLY A 241 -37.22 5.19 20.07
CA GLY A 241 -36.19 5.52 19.09
C GLY A 241 -34.81 5.63 19.74
N VAL A 242 -33.76 5.18 19.03
CA VAL A 242 -32.38 5.32 19.50
C VAL A 242 -31.78 6.60 18.95
N THR A 243 -31.26 7.43 19.86
CA THR A 243 -30.58 8.67 19.54
C THR A 243 -29.10 8.59 19.86
N VAL A 244 -28.27 9.12 18.98
CA VAL A 244 -26.82 9.24 19.15
C VAL A 244 -26.46 10.71 19.11
N THR A 245 -25.79 11.19 20.15
CA THR A 245 -25.24 12.55 20.22
C THR A 245 -23.73 12.51 20.04
N VAL A 246 -23.23 13.21 19.04
CA VAL A 246 -21.81 13.33 18.70
C VAL A 246 -21.29 14.67 19.19
N ARG A 247 -20.28 14.64 20.07
CA ARG A 247 -19.62 15.84 20.61
C ARG A 247 -18.14 15.82 20.28
N CYS A 248 -17.60 16.94 19.80
CA CYS A 248 -16.16 17.11 19.69
C CYS A 248 -15.75 18.58 19.93
N ALA A 249 -14.52 18.81 20.39
CA ALA A 249 -14.06 20.14 20.78
C ALA A 249 -14.02 21.16 19.61
N SER A 250 -13.93 20.67 18.38
CA SER A 250 -13.79 21.47 17.16
C SER A 250 -15.01 21.36 16.22
N CYS A 251 -16.15 20.85 16.69
CA CYS A 251 -17.37 20.71 15.90
C CYS A 251 -18.63 21.00 16.72
N GLU A 252 -19.70 21.36 16.01
CA GLU A 252 -21.02 21.48 16.62
C GLU A 252 -21.53 20.11 17.11
N THR A 253 -22.18 20.13 18.28
CA THR A 253 -22.82 18.93 18.82
C THR A 253 -24.00 18.53 17.93
N ARG A 254 -24.03 17.28 17.48
CA ARG A 254 -25.12 16.75 16.63
C ARG A 254 -25.84 15.61 17.31
N THR A 255 -27.16 15.69 17.44
CA THR A 255 -28.01 14.59 17.93
C THR A 255 -28.84 14.03 16.78
N ILE A 256 -28.78 12.72 16.59
CA ILE A 256 -29.36 12.04 15.42
C ILE A 256 -30.17 10.85 15.88
N ASN A 257 -31.36 10.68 15.30
CA ASN A 257 -32.16 9.47 15.46
C ASN A 257 -31.72 8.43 14.42
N VAL A 258 -31.29 7.25 14.89
CA VAL A 258 -30.74 6.16 14.06
C VAL A 258 -31.64 4.92 14.05
N THR A 259 -32.92 5.10 14.39
CA THR A 259 -33.88 3.99 14.48
C THR A 259 -34.24 3.41 13.11
N GLU A 260 -34.23 4.22 12.06
CA GLU A 260 -34.66 3.81 10.71
C GLU A 260 -33.54 3.82 9.67
N SER A 261 -32.52 4.68 9.83
CA SER A 261 -31.46 4.85 8.82
C SER A 261 -30.08 5.09 9.43
N ALA A 262 -29.06 4.55 8.75
CA ALA A 262 -27.67 4.87 9.02
C ALA A 262 -27.38 6.31 8.59
N THR A 263 -26.73 7.09 9.46
CA THR A 263 -26.39 8.49 9.16
C THR A 263 -24.87 8.66 9.15
N GLU A 264 -24.34 9.17 8.03
CA GLU A 264 -22.93 9.52 7.91
C GLU A 264 -22.67 10.95 8.43
N ILE A 265 -21.59 11.14 9.18
CA ILE A 265 -21.21 12.43 9.74
C ILE A 265 -19.75 12.71 9.38
N HIS A 266 -19.54 13.76 8.59
CA HIS A 266 -18.18 14.23 8.29
C HIS A 266 -17.67 15.14 9.40
N LEU A 267 -16.54 14.75 9.99
CA LEU A 267 -15.84 15.53 11.02
C LEU A 267 -14.68 16.32 10.38
N PRO A 268 -14.36 17.51 10.90
CA PRO A 268 -13.18 18.28 10.45
C PRO A 268 -11.88 17.49 10.60
N ALA A 269 -10.91 17.72 9.70
CA ALA A 269 -9.62 17.01 9.68
C ALA A 269 -8.77 17.20 10.95
N GLN A 270 -9.06 18.23 11.74
CA GLN A 270 -8.32 18.57 12.97
C GLN A 270 -9.02 18.10 14.24
N THR A 271 -10.07 17.27 14.11
CA THR A 271 -10.88 16.82 15.25
C THR A 271 -10.04 16.03 16.23
N ARG A 272 -10.02 16.48 17.48
CA ARG A 272 -9.45 15.77 18.63
C ARG A 272 -10.55 15.52 19.65
N ASN A 273 -10.49 14.39 20.33
CA ASN A 273 -11.40 13.98 21.41
C ASN A 273 -12.87 13.96 20.98
N LEU A 274 -13.26 12.90 20.26
CA LEU A 274 -14.65 12.62 19.89
C LEU A 274 -15.36 11.87 21.02
N THR A 275 -16.55 12.32 21.40
CA THR A 275 -17.43 11.65 22.39
C THR A 275 -18.76 11.29 21.72
N LEU A 276 -19.24 10.08 21.96
CA LEU A 276 -20.51 9.56 21.47
C LEU A 276 -21.39 9.21 22.67
N GLU A 277 -22.57 9.83 22.77
CA GLU A 277 -23.56 9.56 23.81
C GLU A 277 -24.78 8.88 23.17
N THR A 278 -25.16 7.69 23.62
CA THR A 278 -26.30 6.94 23.09
C THR A 278 -27.46 6.91 24.09
N LYS A 279 -28.70 7.04 23.61
CA LYS A 279 -29.92 6.98 24.43
C LYS A 279 -31.05 6.30 23.67
N GLY A 280 -31.71 5.31 24.28
CA GLY A 280 -32.87 4.61 23.72
C GLY A 280 -32.78 3.09 23.90
N HIS A 281 -33.81 2.38 23.45
CA HIS A 281 -33.88 0.92 23.50
C HIS A 281 -33.64 0.35 22.10
N GLY A 282 -32.38 0.06 21.80
CA GLY A 282 -31.98 -0.55 20.54
C GLY A 282 -30.47 -0.63 20.42
N LYS A 283 -30.01 -1.38 19.42
CA LYS A 283 -28.58 -1.63 19.19
C LYS A 283 -28.10 -0.76 18.03
N VAL A 284 -27.17 0.13 18.32
CA VAL A 284 -26.56 1.03 17.33
C VAL A 284 -25.08 0.74 17.23
N LYS A 285 -24.57 0.64 16.00
CA LYS A 285 -23.13 0.56 15.74
C LYS A 285 -22.65 1.86 15.11
N VAL A 286 -21.50 2.33 15.59
CA VAL A 286 -20.83 3.52 15.06
C VAL A 286 -19.54 3.09 14.40
N GLY A 287 -19.39 3.43 13.11
CA GLY A 287 -18.15 3.27 12.37
C GLY A 287 -17.42 4.62 12.24
N MET A 288 -16.10 4.62 12.40
CA MET A 288 -15.27 5.81 12.17
C MET A 288 -14.28 5.53 11.03
N ARG A 289 -14.36 6.32 9.96
CA ARG A 289 -13.44 6.25 8.84
C ARG A 289 -12.44 7.39 8.90
N VAL A 290 -11.15 7.06 8.91
CA VAL A 290 -10.07 8.05 8.89
C VAL A 290 -9.37 7.98 7.54
N VAL A 291 -9.62 8.96 6.69
CA VAL A 291 -8.95 9.07 5.39
C VAL A 291 -7.68 9.90 5.53
N ALA A 292 -6.52 9.25 5.46
CA ALA A 292 -5.22 9.91 5.52
C ALA A 292 -4.49 9.80 4.17
N ARG A 293 -4.05 10.93 3.61
CA ARG A 293 -3.14 10.94 2.46
C ARG A 293 -1.71 10.78 2.97
N LYS A 294 -1.18 9.56 2.90
CA LYS A 294 0.22 9.29 3.24
C LYS A 294 1.06 9.31 1.97
N ARG A 295 1.98 10.27 1.86
CA ARG A 295 3.00 10.23 0.79
C ARG A 295 3.89 9.02 1.05
N GLN A 296 3.91 8.07 0.11
CA GLN A 296 4.72 6.85 0.22
C GLN A 296 6.20 7.25 0.17
N ARG A 297 6.87 7.27 1.32
CA ARG A 297 8.32 7.50 1.40
C ARG A 297 9.02 6.16 1.22
N SER A 298 10.05 6.11 0.39
CA SER A 298 10.96 4.97 0.42
C SER A 298 11.59 4.91 1.82
N ARG A 299 11.40 3.81 2.57
CA ARG A 299 12.11 3.64 3.84
C ARG A 299 13.60 3.44 3.51
N ARG A 300 14.45 4.37 3.96
CA ARG A 300 15.91 4.26 3.84
C ARG A 300 16.36 2.95 4.51
N GLY A 301 17.24 2.20 3.86
CA GLY A 301 17.89 1.01 4.43
C GLY A 301 17.27 -0.37 4.13
N LEU A 302 16.11 -0.46 3.47
CA LEU A 302 15.54 -1.74 3.02
C LEU A 302 15.77 -1.94 1.52
N THR A 303 16.40 -3.05 1.13
CA THR A 303 16.46 -3.49 -0.26
C THR A 303 15.06 -3.88 -0.74
N GLN A 304 14.80 -3.81 -2.06
CA GLN A 304 13.51 -4.20 -2.64
C GLN A 304 13.13 -5.64 -2.24
N ASP A 305 14.15 -6.48 -2.02
CA ASP A 305 14.07 -7.90 -1.66
C ASP A 305 13.40 -8.17 -0.30
N ASP A 306 13.39 -7.22 0.64
CA ASP A 306 12.86 -7.45 2.00
C ASP A 306 11.40 -7.00 2.17
N TYR A 307 10.86 -6.19 1.25
CA TYR A 307 9.59 -5.48 1.47
C TYR A 307 8.49 -5.81 0.47
N TYR A 308 8.80 -6.02 -0.81
CA TYR A 308 7.80 -6.19 -1.87
C TYR A 308 7.82 -7.62 -2.45
N PRO A 309 6.65 -8.26 -2.65
CA PRO A 309 6.57 -9.59 -3.27
C PRO A 309 6.84 -9.57 -4.78
N VAL A 310 6.90 -8.39 -5.42
CA VAL A 310 7.29 -8.24 -6.83
C VAL A 310 8.57 -7.44 -6.95
N ARG A 311 9.59 -8.07 -7.52
CA ARG A 311 10.86 -7.43 -7.83
C ARG A 311 10.80 -6.84 -9.23
N ILE A 312 11.03 -5.53 -9.33
CA ILE A 312 11.01 -4.80 -10.59
C ILE A 312 12.45 -4.41 -10.96
N THR A 313 12.91 -4.85 -12.12
CA THR A 313 14.20 -4.45 -12.71
C THR A 313 13.96 -3.72 -14.01
N VAL A 314 14.69 -2.63 -14.23
CA VAL A 314 14.50 -1.76 -15.40
C VAL A 314 15.82 -1.58 -16.12
N HIS A 315 15.80 -1.76 -17.44
CA HIS A 315 16.89 -1.47 -18.34
C HIS A 315 16.45 -0.39 -19.32
N GLN A 316 17.25 0.67 -19.46
CA GLN A 316 16.95 1.79 -20.35
C GLN A 316 18.04 1.91 -21.40
N GLU A 317 17.65 2.05 -22.66
CA GLU A 317 18.57 2.25 -23.78
C GLU A 317 18.05 3.32 -24.73
N ARG A 318 18.95 4.10 -25.32
CA ARG A 318 18.61 5.01 -26.41
C ARG A 318 18.65 4.24 -27.72
N VAL A 319 17.51 4.19 -28.40
CA VAL A 319 17.38 3.48 -29.69
C VAL A 319 17.71 4.43 -30.85
N TYR A 320 17.24 5.67 -30.77
CA TYR A 320 17.53 6.74 -31.74
C TYR A 320 17.47 8.10 -31.04
N LYS A 321 17.90 9.17 -31.74
CA LYS A 321 17.88 10.53 -31.19
C LYS A 321 16.43 10.91 -30.86
N GLY A 322 16.16 11.22 -29.59
CA GLY A 322 14.82 11.56 -29.14
C GLY A 322 13.94 10.37 -28.77
N THR A 323 14.45 9.13 -28.64
CA THR A 323 13.65 8.01 -28.11
C THR A 323 14.45 7.03 -27.27
N ILE A 324 13.84 6.68 -26.14
CA ILE A 324 14.35 5.76 -25.13
C ILE A 324 13.46 4.52 -25.12
N ARG A 325 14.06 3.34 -25.19
CA ARG A 325 13.37 2.07 -24.90
C ARG A 325 13.63 1.68 -23.46
N GLN A 326 12.55 1.49 -22.70
CA GLN A 326 12.60 1.04 -21.32
C GLN A 326 12.06 -0.39 -21.25
N THR A 327 12.93 -1.33 -20.94
CA THR A 327 12.57 -2.73 -20.70
C THR A 327 12.41 -2.95 -19.21
N VAL A 328 11.24 -3.39 -18.78
CA VAL A 328 10.91 -3.64 -17.39
C VAL A 328 10.62 -5.12 -17.21
N CYS A 329 11.33 -5.76 -16.29
CA CYS A 329 11.11 -7.16 -15.92
C CYS A 329 10.61 -7.23 -14.49
N LEU A 330 9.53 -7.99 -14.29
CA LEU A 330 8.92 -8.25 -12.99
C LEU A 330 9.15 -9.71 -12.65
N ARG A 331 9.75 -9.94 -11.48
CA ARG A 331 9.90 -11.26 -10.89
C ARG A 331 8.98 -11.34 -9.68
N VAL A 332 7.96 -12.17 -9.80
CA VAL A 332 6.98 -12.36 -8.74
C VAL A 332 7.49 -13.41 -7.76
N LEU A 333 7.71 -13.03 -6.51
CA LEU A 333 8.22 -13.90 -5.45
C LEU A 333 7.11 -14.58 -4.64
N SER A 334 5.86 -14.13 -4.75
CA SER A 334 4.72 -14.77 -4.06
C SER A 334 3.85 -15.51 -5.07
N PRO A 335 3.51 -16.80 -4.84
CA PRO A 335 2.71 -17.59 -5.78
C PRO A 335 1.25 -17.09 -5.90
N MET A 336 0.85 -16.12 -5.07
CA MET A 336 -0.51 -15.56 -5.05
C MET A 336 -0.69 -14.40 -6.03
N VAL A 337 0.40 -13.87 -6.59
CA VAL A 337 0.34 -12.70 -7.47
C VAL A 337 0.37 -13.16 -8.91
N ASN A 338 -0.82 -13.36 -9.48
CA ASN A 338 -0.97 -13.76 -10.89
C ASN A 338 -1.32 -12.57 -11.80
N ILE A 339 -1.93 -11.53 -11.20
CA ILE A 339 -2.37 -10.30 -11.85
C ILE A 339 -1.68 -9.10 -11.19
N VAL A 340 -1.19 -8.17 -12.02
CA VAL A 340 -0.55 -6.94 -11.56
C VAL A 340 -1.05 -5.75 -12.37
N GLU A 341 -1.55 -4.74 -11.67
CA GLU A 341 -1.82 -3.41 -12.23
C GLU A 341 -0.53 -2.59 -12.24
N LEU A 342 -0.13 -2.08 -13.40
CA LEU A 342 1.10 -1.33 -13.57
C LEU A 342 0.80 0.13 -13.84
N THR A 343 1.50 0.99 -13.09
CA THR A 343 1.63 2.41 -13.42
C THR A 343 3.10 2.70 -13.69
N HIS A 344 3.41 2.96 -14.95
CA HIS A 344 4.75 3.24 -15.45
C HIS A 344 4.90 4.75 -15.66
N GLY A 345 5.60 5.42 -14.75
CA GLY A 345 5.83 6.87 -14.83
C GLY A 345 6.69 7.29 -16.03
N LEU A 346 6.35 8.42 -16.63
CA LEU A 346 7.08 9.08 -17.71
C LEU A 346 7.80 10.31 -17.17
N TYR A 347 8.96 10.64 -17.75
CA TYR A 347 9.67 11.85 -17.37
C TYR A 347 8.85 13.10 -17.75
N THR A 348 9.03 14.18 -17.00
CA THR A 348 8.35 15.45 -17.30
C THR A 348 8.61 15.88 -18.74
N GLY A 349 7.55 16.07 -19.53
CA GLY A 349 7.62 16.47 -20.93
C GLY A 349 7.83 15.32 -21.94
N TYR A 350 8.02 14.09 -21.47
CA TYR A 350 8.19 12.92 -22.32
C TYR A 350 6.82 12.29 -22.60
N SER A 351 6.67 11.68 -23.77
CA SER A 351 5.42 11.05 -24.18
C SER A 351 5.64 9.61 -24.65
N THR A 352 4.54 8.87 -24.76
CA THR A 352 4.52 7.51 -25.30
C THR A 352 3.17 7.26 -25.97
N THR A 353 3.07 6.19 -26.74
CA THR A 353 1.83 5.76 -27.39
C THR A 353 1.47 4.35 -26.94
N PRO A 354 0.17 3.99 -26.89
CA PRO A 354 -0.24 2.63 -26.54
C PRO A 354 0.42 1.54 -27.41
N SER A 355 0.68 1.83 -28.68
CA SER A 355 1.36 0.92 -29.61
C SER A 355 2.85 0.72 -29.32
N SER A 356 3.46 1.60 -28.52
CA SER A 356 4.86 1.52 -28.10
C SER A 356 5.03 0.67 -26.83
N VAL A 357 3.95 0.08 -26.31
CA VAL A 357 3.94 -0.79 -25.14
C VAL A 357 3.69 -2.23 -25.59
N ALA A 358 4.64 -3.13 -25.31
CA ALA A 358 4.53 -4.52 -25.72
C ALA A 358 5.18 -5.47 -24.71
N THR A 359 4.62 -6.68 -24.57
CA THR A 359 5.29 -7.79 -23.87
C THR A 359 6.46 -8.29 -24.71
N LEU A 360 7.57 -8.65 -24.06
CA LEU A 360 8.70 -9.24 -24.77
C LEU A 360 8.39 -10.68 -25.19
N THR A 361 9.01 -11.13 -26.29
CA THR A 361 8.82 -12.48 -26.86
C THR A 361 9.16 -13.60 -25.89
N ASN A 362 10.02 -13.35 -24.91
CA ASN A 362 10.41 -14.32 -23.88
C ASN A 362 9.40 -14.41 -22.72
N SER A 363 8.32 -13.64 -22.77
CA SER A 363 7.30 -13.56 -21.73
C SER A 363 5.92 -13.87 -22.30
N THR A 364 5.82 -15.01 -23.01
CA THR A 364 4.60 -15.45 -23.71
C THR A 364 3.43 -15.76 -22.79
N SER A 365 3.68 -16.00 -21.49
CA SER A 365 2.61 -16.16 -20.50
C SER A 365 1.93 -14.84 -20.15
N LEU A 366 2.58 -13.69 -20.38
CA LEU A 366 1.98 -12.39 -20.08
C LEU A 366 0.94 -12.01 -21.12
N SER A 367 -0.21 -11.56 -20.63
CA SER A 367 -1.27 -10.99 -21.45
C SER A 367 -1.78 -9.69 -20.87
N PHE A 368 -2.08 -8.73 -21.75
CA PHE A 368 -2.77 -7.50 -21.37
C PHE A 368 -4.25 -7.81 -21.13
N ILE A 369 -4.75 -7.57 -19.93
CA ILE A 369 -6.19 -7.66 -19.64
C ILE A 369 -6.94 -6.48 -20.28
N SER A 370 -6.29 -5.31 -20.30
CA SER A 370 -6.79 -4.08 -20.90
C SER A 370 -5.74 -3.43 -21.79
N GLN A 371 -6.18 -2.67 -22.80
CA GLN A 371 -5.26 -1.88 -23.61
C GLN A 371 -4.52 -0.84 -22.75
N PRO A 372 -3.23 -0.57 -23.03
CA PRO A 372 -2.48 0.46 -22.31
C PRO A 372 -3.11 1.84 -22.47
N THR A 373 -3.36 2.51 -21.35
CA THR A 373 -3.87 3.87 -21.30
C THR A 373 -2.74 4.82 -20.97
N VAL A 374 -2.56 5.86 -21.79
CA VAL A 374 -1.48 6.84 -21.63
C VAL A 374 -2.06 8.12 -21.04
N SER A 375 -1.46 8.59 -19.95
CA SER A 375 -1.70 9.90 -19.36
C SER A 375 -0.52 10.84 -19.64
N SER A 376 -0.62 12.10 -19.19
CA SER A 376 0.44 13.08 -19.36
C SER A 376 1.72 12.77 -18.57
N PHE A 377 1.67 11.87 -17.59
CA PHE A 377 2.80 11.57 -16.70
C PHE A 377 3.05 10.07 -16.48
N ALA A 378 2.20 9.18 -16.99
CA ALA A 378 2.35 7.74 -16.80
C ALA A 378 1.55 6.92 -17.84
N VAL A 379 1.92 5.66 -17.98
CA VAL A 379 1.16 4.64 -18.70
C VAL A 379 0.57 3.66 -17.70
N HIS A 380 -0.70 3.32 -17.86
CA HIS A 380 -1.43 2.40 -16.99
C HIS A 380 -1.96 1.21 -17.79
N PHE A 381 -1.71 0.00 -17.29
CA PHE A 381 -2.20 -1.25 -17.87
C PHE A 381 -2.17 -2.38 -16.85
N VAL A 382 -2.94 -3.44 -17.12
CA VAL A 382 -3.01 -4.63 -16.25
C VAL A 382 -2.46 -5.84 -16.99
N LEU A 383 -1.52 -6.54 -16.35
CA LEU A 383 -0.92 -7.77 -16.84
C LEU A 383 -1.40 -8.97 -16.02
N ASN A 384 -1.68 -10.08 -16.71
CA ASN A 384 -1.95 -11.38 -16.12
C ASN A 384 -0.96 -12.44 -16.64
N GLY A 385 -0.85 -13.56 -15.93
CA GLY A 385 -0.05 -14.72 -16.33
C GLY A 385 1.34 -14.75 -15.70
N PHE A 386 1.50 -14.07 -14.56
CA PHE A 386 2.72 -14.18 -13.77
C PHE A 386 2.84 -15.58 -13.15
N ARG A 387 4.07 -16.10 -13.15
CA ARG A 387 4.41 -17.39 -12.54
C ARG A 387 5.40 -17.17 -11.40
N HIS A 388 5.30 -18.02 -10.38
CA HIS A 388 6.14 -17.91 -9.20
C HIS A 388 7.63 -18.00 -9.57
N ASN A 389 8.38 -17.01 -9.11
CA ASN A 389 9.82 -16.86 -9.22
C ASN A 389 10.37 -16.73 -10.65
N GLU A 390 9.49 -16.49 -11.64
CA GLU A 390 9.84 -16.27 -13.03
C GLU A 390 9.90 -14.76 -13.34
N ALA A 391 10.89 -14.34 -14.12
CA ALA A 391 11.05 -12.94 -14.52
C ALA A 391 10.41 -12.73 -15.89
N LEU A 392 9.30 -11.99 -15.92
CA LEU A 392 8.55 -11.69 -17.13
C LEU A 392 8.61 -10.20 -17.44
N CYS A 393 8.77 -9.84 -18.72
CA CYS A 393 9.19 -8.52 -19.13
C CYS A 393 8.27 -7.88 -20.16
N TYR A 394 8.12 -6.56 -20.05
CA TYR A 394 7.50 -5.69 -21.05
C TYR A 394 8.45 -4.57 -21.45
N ALA A 395 8.19 -3.93 -22.58
CA ALA A 395 8.93 -2.79 -23.08
C ALA A 395 7.99 -1.60 -23.33
N VAL A 396 8.51 -0.40 -23.08
CA VAL A 396 7.85 0.88 -23.36
C VAL A 396 8.80 1.76 -24.17
N GLY A 397 8.36 2.21 -25.34
CA GLY A 397 9.02 3.27 -26.10
C GLY A 397 8.62 4.64 -25.57
N VAL A 398 9.59 5.47 -25.20
CA VAL A 398 9.39 6.82 -24.66
C VAL A 398 10.04 7.83 -25.59
N THR A 399 9.25 8.79 -26.06
CA THR A 399 9.69 9.86 -26.98
C THR A 399 10.08 11.10 -26.18
N GLU A 400 11.28 11.61 -26.43
CA GLU A 400 11.80 12.85 -25.84
C GLU A 400 11.19 14.07 -26.56
N PRO A 401 10.88 15.18 -25.85
CA PRO A 401 10.37 16.40 -26.46
C PRO A 401 11.45 17.10 -27.32
N GLU A 402 11.06 17.70 -28.44
CA GLU A 402 12.00 18.29 -29.40
C GLU A 402 12.87 19.41 -28.80
N HIS A 403 12.34 20.22 -27.86
CA HIS A 403 12.99 21.44 -27.35
C HIS A 403 12.84 21.68 -25.84
N SER A 404 12.92 20.67 -24.96
CA SER A 404 12.94 21.00 -23.53
C SER A 404 13.56 19.95 -22.61
N HIS A 405 14.28 20.49 -21.63
CA HIS A 405 14.84 19.86 -20.43
C HIS A 405 16.28 19.31 -20.56
N GLU A 406 17.19 19.92 -19.78
CA GLU A 406 18.47 19.30 -19.49
C GLU A 406 18.22 18.00 -18.71
N PRO A 407 18.75 16.85 -19.16
CA PRO A 407 18.53 15.55 -18.51
C PRO A 407 18.87 15.51 -17.02
N PHE A 408 19.72 16.43 -16.55
CA PHE A 408 20.20 16.54 -15.17
C PHE A 408 19.19 17.16 -14.20
N HIS A 409 18.13 17.79 -14.69
CA HIS A 409 17.07 18.40 -13.85
C HIS A 409 15.76 17.60 -13.86
N LEU A 410 15.73 16.44 -14.51
CA LEU A 410 14.55 15.57 -14.51
C LEU A 410 14.43 14.82 -13.17
N ALA A 411 13.25 14.90 -12.58
CA ALA A 411 12.90 14.11 -11.41
C ALA A 411 12.87 12.62 -11.77
N PRO A 412 13.29 11.72 -10.85
CA PRO A 412 13.12 10.30 -11.03
C PRO A 412 11.65 9.93 -11.22
N VAL A 413 11.39 8.92 -12.04
CA VAL A 413 10.03 8.42 -12.29
C VAL A 413 9.83 7.08 -11.62
N ALA A 414 8.61 6.85 -11.14
CA ALA A 414 8.24 5.62 -10.44
C ALA A 414 7.58 4.64 -11.41
N ILE A 415 8.00 3.37 -11.34
CA ILE A 415 7.24 2.25 -11.87
C ILE A 415 6.68 1.50 -10.66
N THR A 416 5.36 1.45 -10.58
CA THR A 416 4.63 0.83 -9.47
C THR A 416 3.84 -0.36 -9.99
N ALA A 417 3.92 -1.47 -9.26
CA ALA A 417 3.13 -2.66 -9.42
C ALA A 417 2.12 -2.72 -8.26
N ARG A 418 0.84 -2.86 -8.59
CA ARG A 418 -0.26 -2.93 -7.63
C ARG A 418 -1.04 -4.23 -7.78
N HIS A 419 -1.49 -4.77 -6.67
CA HIS A 419 -2.44 -5.88 -6.63
C HIS A 419 -3.82 -5.29 -6.30
N PRO A 420 -4.91 -5.78 -6.91
CA PRO A 420 -6.26 -5.25 -6.67
C PRO A 420 -6.66 -5.22 -5.18
N VAL A 421 -6.11 -6.15 -4.39
CA VAL A 421 -6.44 -6.31 -2.96
C VAL A 421 -5.35 -5.80 -2.02
N ASP A 422 -4.08 -5.82 -2.45
CA ASP A 422 -2.93 -5.53 -1.58
C ASP A 422 -2.26 -4.19 -1.86
N ASP A 423 -2.85 -3.39 -2.75
CA ASP A 423 -2.31 -2.12 -3.19
C ASP A 423 -0.87 -2.27 -3.74
N VAL A 424 0.10 -1.43 -3.36
CA VAL A 424 1.45 -1.45 -3.95
C VAL A 424 2.24 -2.69 -3.51
N ILE A 425 2.44 -3.62 -4.45
CA ILE A 425 3.18 -4.89 -4.29
C ILE A 425 4.57 -4.87 -4.95
N GLY A 426 4.93 -3.76 -5.59
CA GLY A 426 6.27 -3.53 -6.13
C GLY A 426 6.47 -2.06 -6.49
N LEU A 427 7.67 -1.54 -6.27
CA LEU A 427 8.04 -0.16 -6.61
C LEU A 427 9.51 -0.10 -7.01
N VAL A 428 9.80 0.61 -8.09
CA VAL A 428 11.16 1.01 -8.47
C VAL A 428 11.15 2.47 -8.94
N LEU A 429 12.20 3.20 -8.61
CA LEU A 429 12.46 4.54 -9.14
C LEU A 429 13.56 4.42 -10.20
N ILE A 430 13.43 5.17 -11.29
CA ILE A 430 14.40 5.22 -12.37
C ILE A 430 14.75 6.67 -12.71
N SER A 431 16.05 6.92 -12.92
CA SER A 431 16.60 8.19 -13.37
C SER A 431 16.84 8.17 -14.88
N HIS A 432 16.91 9.34 -15.50
CA HIS A 432 17.19 9.47 -16.93
C HIS A 432 18.55 8.82 -17.29
N PRO A 433 18.70 8.09 -18.42
CA PRO A 433 19.92 7.32 -18.74
C PRO A 433 21.19 8.17 -18.84
N ASP A 434 21.07 9.45 -19.21
CA ASP A 434 22.20 10.40 -19.24
C ASP A 434 22.73 10.78 -17.84
N GLN A 435 21.95 10.61 -16.77
CA GLN A 435 22.43 10.84 -15.40
C GLN A 435 23.36 9.71 -14.93
N ASP A 436 23.06 8.46 -15.29
CA ASP A 436 23.82 7.28 -14.84
C ASP A 436 25.18 7.12 -15.54
N SER A 437 25.31 7.61 -16.78
CA SER A 437 26.54 7.47 -17.57
C SER A 437 27.72 8.27 -17.03
N ARG A 438 27.50 9.37 -16.28
CA ARG A 438 28.58 10.10 -15.56
C ARG A 438 29.05 9.38 -14.29
N LYS A 439 28.15 8.73 -13.53
CA LYS A 439 28.53 7.94 -12.34
C LYS A 439 29.47 6.78 -12.69
N ARG A 440 29.32 6.17 -13.88
CA ARG A 440 30.25 5.15 -14.40
C ARG A 440 31.60 5.70 -14.84
N ARG A 441 31.68 6.94 -15.37
CA ARG A 441 32.96 7.56 -15.73
C ARG A 441 33.83 7.87 -14.52
N ASN A 442 33.24 8.32 -13.41
CA ASN A 442 33.99 8.59 -12.18
C ASN A 442 34.47 7.31 -11.44
N ARG A 443 33.89 6.14 -11.75
CA ARG A 443 34.31 4.84 -11.16
C ARG A 443 35.46 4.15 -11.91
N ARG A 444 35.87 4.62 -13.09
CA ARG A 444 36.94 3.98 -13.88
C ARG A 444 38.36 4.14 -13.33
N HIS A 445 38.54 4.73 -12.15
CA HIS A 445 39.84 4.81 -11.47
C HIS A 445 40.05 3.78 -10.35
N VAL A 446 39.17 2.78 -10.21
CA VAL A 446 39.41 1.63 -9.32
C VAL A 446 39.32 0.36 -10.15
N GLU A 447 40.36 -0.47 -10.04
CA GLU A 447 40.76 -1.55 -10.96
C GLU A 447 39.69 -2.61 -11.27
N GLN A 448 39.91 -3.24 -12.43
CA GLN A 448 39.15 -4.34 -13.03
C GLN A 448 39.36 -5.67 -12.29
N GLU A 449 38.27 -6.40 -12.05
CA GLU A 449 38.26 -7.87 -12.19
C GLU A 449 36.94 -8.30 -12.88
N PRO A 450 36.97 -9.30 -13.80
CA PRO A 450 35.78 -9.86 -14.40
C PRO A 450 35.38 -11.15 -13.67
N ALA A 451 34.27 -11.15 -12.92
CA ALA A 451 33.65 -12.37 -12.44
C ALA A 451 32.13 -12.29 -12.52
N VAL A 452 31.56 -13.25 -13.26
CA VAL A 452 30.15 -13.54 -13.38
C VAL A 452 29.64 -14.06 -12.04
N VAL A 453 29.15 -13.15 -11.20
CA VAL A 453 28.37 -13.47 -10.00
C VAL A 453 27.22 -12.48 -9.96
N PHE A 454 25.99 -12.97 -9.81
CA PHE A 454 24.78 -12.19 -9.53
C PHE A 454 24.93 -11.49 -8.16
N ASN A 455 25.83 -10.50 -8.08
CA ASN A 455 25.96 -9.65 -6.93
C ASN A 455 24.69 -8.81 -6.84
N ARG A 456 24.06 -8.87 -5.65
CA ARG A 456 23.04 -7.93 -5.19
C ARG A 456 23.46 -6.55 -5.68
N THR A 457 22.78 -6.01 -6.68
CA THR A 457 22.95 -4.61 -7.04
C THR A 457 22.49 -3.83 -5.83
N PRO A 458 23.42 -3.22 -5.04
CA PRO A 458 22.98 -2.24 -4.08
C PRO A 458 22.25 -1.19 -4.91
N ARG A 459 21.12 -0.67 -4.41
CA ARG A 459 20.48 0.47 -5.06
C ARG A 459 21.59 1.44 -5.45
N GLY A 460 21.71 1.77 -6.74
CA GLY A 460 22.06 3.14 -7.03
C GLY A 460 21.00 3.91 -6.28
N ILE A 461 21.39 4.57 -5.19
CA ILE A 461 20.51 5.55 -4.55
C ILE A 461 20.13 6.44 -5.72
N VAL A 462 18.90 6.24 -6.21
CA VAL A 462 18.31 7.07 -7.24
C VAL A 462 18.28 8.40 -6.52
N ASP A 463 19.21 9.26 -6.93
CA ASP A 463 19.45 10.55 -6.33
C ASP A 463 18.08 11.22 -6.22
N GLU A 464 17.58 11.38 -5.00
CA GLU A 464 16.42 12.23 -4.73
C GLU A 464 16.79 13.72 -4.95
N SER A 465 17.81 14.01 -5.76
CA SER A 465 18.76 15.13 -5.62
C SER A 465 18.18 16.46 -6.08
N ILE A 466 17.22 16.96 -5.32
CA ILE A 466 17.57 18.16 -4.59
C ILE A 466 18.56 17.68 -3.52
N ASP A 467 19.86 17.97 -3.71
CA ASP A 467 20.87 17.73 -2.67
C ASP A 467 20.30 18.32 -1.35
N THR A 468 20.26 17.54 -0.27
CA THR A 468 19.73 18.00 1.02
C THR A 468 20.73 17.71 2.12
N VAL A 469 20.91 18.64 3.05
CA VAL A 469 21.70 18.41 4.27
C VAL A 469 20.70 18.19 5.40
N CYS A 470 20.66 16.97 5.92
CA CYS A 470 19.80 16.60 7.04
C CYS A 470 20.58 16.60 8.36
N PHE A 471 19.97 17.16 9.41
CA PHE A 471 20.54 17.29 10.74
C PHE A 471 19.93 16.27 11.71
N GLU A 472 20.59 16.07 12.86
CA GLU A 472 20.03 15.25 13.93
C GLU A 472 18.66 15.80 14.36
N GLY A 473 17.68 14.92 14.59
CA GLY A 473 16.27 15.32 14.80
C GLY A 473 15.42 15.40 13.52
N GLY A 474 16.02 15.22 12.34
CA GLY A 474 15.29 14.98 11.09
C GLY A 474 14.82 16.22 10.33
N GLN A 475 15.20 17.42 10.77
CA GLN A 475 15.10 18.61 9.91
C GLN A 475 16.15 18.53 8.81
N CYS A 476 15.77 18.87 7.58
CA CYS A 476 16.66 18.90 6.43
C CYS A 476 16.57 20.27 5.74
N SER A 477 17.72 20.83 5.39
CA SER A 477 17.79 22.00 4.53
C SER A 477 17.92 21.57 3.08
N CYS A 478 17.25 22.31 2.20
CA CYS A 478 17.57 22.27 0.77
C CYS A 478 19.03 22.71 0.60
N ALA A 479 19.80 21.92 -0.11
CA ALA A 479 21.20 22.15 -0.42
C ALA A 479 21.39 22.04 -1.93
N GLU A 480 20.59 22.80 -2.70
CA GLU A 480 20.59 22.76 -4.16
C GLU A 480 22.01 22.61 -4.72
N SER A 481 22.14 21.83 -5.79
CA SER A 481 23.41 21.41 -6.37
C SER A 481 24.20 22.55 -7.05
N THR A 482 24.12 23.75 -6.51
CA THR A 482 24.51 24.99 -7.14
C THR A 482 25.76 25.57 -6.50
N CYS A 483 26.73 25.92 -7.33
CA CYS A 483 28.03 26.49 -6.93
C CYS A 483 28.06 28.01 -7.17
N GLY A 484 26.97 28.70 -6.81
CA GLY A 484 26.75 30.13 -7.08
C GLY A 484 26.88 31.04 -5.86
N ILE A 485 27.63 30.62 -4.83
CA ILE A 485 27.91 31.46 -3.66
C ILE A 485 28.85 32.59 -4.09
N LYS A 486 28.53 33.81 -3.67
CA LYS A 486 29.31 35.01 -4.01
C LYS A 486 30.45 35.19 -3.00
N CYS A 487 31.68 35.01 -3.49
CA CYS A 487 32.92 35.15 -2.73
C CYS A 487 33.96 35.94 -3.53
N GLY A 488 34.82 36.70 -2.83
CA GLY A 488 35.87 37.52 -3.42
C GLY A 488 35.37 38.77 -4.14
N LEU A 489 34.15 39.23 -3.83
CA LEU A 489 33.51 40.39 -4.47
C LEU A 489 33.39 41.60 -3.55
N CYS A 490 33.80 41.49 -2.28
CA CYS A 490 33.58 42.53 -1.28
C CYS A 490 34.18 43.91 -1.63
N GLY A 491 35.30 43.94 -2.38
CA GLY A 491 35.95 45.18 -2.80
C GLY A 491 35.16 46.01 -3.83
N ARG A 492 34.08 45.45 -4.38
CA ARG A 492 33.17 46.14 -5.31
C ARG A 492 31.82 46.50 -4.67
N ASP A 493 31.67 46.24 -3.38
CA ASP A 493 30.39 46.44 -2.71
C ASP A 493 30.17 47.92 -2.36
N ASN A 494 28.93 48.35 -2.54
CA ASN A 494 28.45 49.65 -2.12
C ASN A 494 27.63 49.54 -0.83
N THR A 495 27.85 50.46 0.10
CA THR A 495 27.16 50.48 1.40
C THR A 495 25.65 50.62 1.27
N THR A 496 25.15 51.37 0.28
CA THR A 496 23.71 51.54 0.02
C THR A 496 23.04 50.23 -0.38
N ASP A 497 23.72 49.43 -1.20
CA ASP A 497 23.16 48.18 -1.73
C ASP A 497 23.10 47.11 -0.64
N ILE A 498 24.13 47.06 0.21
CA ILE A 498 24.14 46.17 1.37
C ILE A 498 23.04 46.57 2.36
N LYS A 499 22.89 47.87 2.68
CA LYS A 499 21.82 48.36 3.56
C LYS A 499 20.43 48.02 3.03
N THR A 500 20.23 48.17 1.72
CA THR A 500 18.98 47.80 1.04
C THR A 500 18.73 46.30 1.03
N PHE A 501 19.78 45.48 0.94
CA PHE A 501 19.66 44.03 1.01
C PHE A 501 19.22 43.58 2.42
N ILE A 502 19.91 44.03 3.47
CA ILE A 502 19.64 43.57 4.85
C ILE A 502 18.34 44.13 5.43
N SER A 503 17.77 45.19 4.86
CA SER A 503 16.50 45.76 5.31
C SER A 503 15.27 44.95 4.85
N LYS A 504 15.44 43.99 3.92
CA LYS A 504 14.36 43.09 3.49
C LYS A 504 13.95 42.14 4.62
N PRO A 505 12.64 41.80 4.74
CA PRO A 505 12.06 41.15 5.93
C PRO A 505 12.63 39.80 6.35
N GLU A 506 13.38 39.10 5.48
CA GLU A 506 14.02 37.79 5.80
C GLU A 506 15.55 37.83 5.70
N ASN A 507 16.12 38.96 5.33
CA ASN A 507 17.56 39.06 5.10
C ASN A 507 18.31 39.43 6.38
N PHE A 508 19.54 38.91 6.48
CA PHE A 508 20.46 39.24 7.54
C PHE A 508 21.88 39.42 7.03
N GLY A 509 22.66 40.16 7.80
CA GLY A 509 24.12 40.21 7.70
C GLY A 509 24.75 39.81 9.01
N ALA A 510 25.80 38.99 8.97
CA ALA A 510 26.50 38.51 10.15
C ALA A 510 28.01 38.59 9.99
N PHE A 511 28.70 38.96 11.07
CA PHE A 511 30.16 38.87 11.19
C PHE A 511 30.50 37.70 12.12
N LEU A 512 31.36 36.82 11.64
CA LEU A 512 31.53 35.47 12.16
C LEU A 512 33.00 35.19 12.42
N ARG A 513 33.30 34.42 13.46
CA ARG A 513 34.64 33.87 13.71
C ARG A 513 34.58 32.34 13.71
N VAL A 514 35.49 31.71 12.97
CA VAL A 514 35.56 30.26 12.84
C VAL A 514 36.26 29.65 14.06
N HIS A 515 35.61 28.68 14.70
CA HIS A 515 36.15 27.92 15.83
C HIS A 515 36.66 26.54 15.43
N ALA A 516 35.93 25.86 14.54
CA ALA A 516 36.33 24.54 14.04
C ALA A 516 35.97 24.42 12.56
N VAL A 517 36.78 23.62 11.86
CA VAL A 517 36.62 23.32 10.43
C VAL A 517 36.66 21.81 10.27
N ALA A 518 35.66 21.25 9.60
CA ALA A 518 35.59 19.84 9.27
C ALA A 518 35.22 19.67 7.80
N ARG A 519 35.77 18.63 7.17
CA ARG A 519 35.36 18.21 5.83
C ARG A 519 34.38 17.06 5.97
N VAL A 520 33.16 17.23 5.48
CA VAL A 520 32.06 16.27 5.66
C VAL A 520 31.55 15.85 4.28
N LEU A 521 31.45 14.54 4.06
CA LEU A 521 30.80 13.98 2.89
C LEU A 521 29.31 13.81 3.21
N VAL A 522 28.45 14.53 2.49
CA VAL A 522 26.99 14.40 2.57
C VAL A 522 26.49 13.89 1.23
N ASP A 523 25.87 12.71 1.25
CA ASP A 523 25.46 11.94 0.07
C ASP A 523 26.59 11.77 -0.95
N SER A 524 26.61 12.59 -2.00
CA SER A 524 27.58 12.52 -3.10
C SER A 524 28.56 13.70 -3.15
N SER A 525 28.46 14.65 -2.21
CA SER A 525 29.15 15.93 -2.26
C SER A 525 29.92 16.25 -0.98
N PHE A 526 31.13 16.80 -1.14
CA PHE A 526 31.91 17.30 -0.01
C PHE A 526 31.49 18.72 0.39
N TYR A 527 31.31 18.89 1.69
CA TYR A 527 31.05 20.16 2.35
C TYR A 527 32.17 20.49 3.33
N THR A 528 32.58 21.75 3.33
CA THR A 528 33.34 22.36 4.41
C THR A 528 32.35 22.84 5.47
N HIS A 529 32.31 22.12 6.58
CA HIS A 529 31.52 22.48 7.76
C HIS A 529 32.36 23.39 8.67
N LEU A 530 31.80 24.54 9.01
CA LEU A 530 32.41 25.55 9.85
C LEU A 530 31.56 25.73 11.10
N SER A 531 32.11 25.40 12.27
CA SER A 531 31.49 25.83 13.54
C SER A 531 31.93 27.25 13.84
N THR A 532 30.99 28.18 13.92
CA THR A 532 31.29 29.62 14.07
C THR A 532 30.58 30.27 15.25
N GLU A 533 31.17 31.37 15.71
CA GLU A 533 30.59 32.29 16.68
C GLU A 533 30.24 33.60 15.97
N VAL A 534 28.99 34.03 16.13
CA VAL A 534 28.48 35.29 15.58
C VAL A 534 28.88 36.43 16.51
N ARG A 535 29.75 37.31 16.01
CA ARG A 535 30.24 38.48 16.74
C ARG A 535 29.31 39.68 16.59
N GLU A 536 28.82 39.93 15.39
CA GLU A 536 27.89 41.01 15.09
C GLU A 536 26.80 40.53 14.12
N LYS A 537 25.59 41.07 14.26
CA LYS A 537 24.45 40.76 13.38
C LYS A 537 23.57 41.98 13.12
N ARG A 538 23.15 42.14 11.86
CA ARG A 538 22.33 43.26 11.36
C ARG A 538 21.27 42.76 10.37
N GLY A 539 20.32 43.63 10.06
CA GLY A 539 19.19 43.35 9.16
C GLY A 539 17.88 43.07 9.87
N ALA A 540 16.81 42.91 9.08
CA ALA A 540 15.46 42.69 9.60
C ALA A 540 15.34 41.34 10.33
N ALA A 541 15.99 40.30 9.82
CA ALA A 541 15.97 38.95 10.40
C ALA A 541 17.05 38.70 11.48
N LYS A 542 17.73 39.74 11.98
CA LYS A 542 18.84 39.60 12.96
C LYS A 542 18.47 38.84 14.23
N HIS A 543 17.20 38.89 14.63
CA HIS A 543 16.68 38.24 15.84
C HIS A 543 16.55 36.72 15.69
N GLN A 544 16.57 36.20 14.47
CA GLN A 544 16.48 34.76 14.17
C GLN A 544 17.86 34.07 14.16
N ILE A 545 18.95 34.85 14.17
CA ILE A 545 20.33 34.32 14.12
C ILE A 545 20.85 34.11 15.54
N SER A 546 21.25 32.88 15.84
CA SER A 546 21.90 32.46 17.09
C SER A 546 23.31 33.05 17.22
N GLU A 547 23.85 33.11 18.43
CA GLU A 547 25.27 33.44 18.68
C GLU A 547 26.22 32.34 18.22
N LYS A 548 25.73 31.10 18.11
CA LYS A 548 26.47 29.95 17.57
C LYS A 548 25.78 29.50 16.29
N LEU A 549 26.51 29.57 15.17
CA LEU A 549 25.99 29.25 13.85
C LEU A 549 26.95 28.29 13.14
N ASP A 550 26.44 27.16 12.70
CA ASP A 550 27.18 26.22 11.86
C ASP A 550 26.94 26.51 10.39
N ILE A 551 28.00 26.70 9.63
CA ILE A 551 27.92 27.04 8.21
C ILE A 551 28.39 25.87 7.37
N TRP A 552 27.61 25.54 6.35
CA TRP A 552 27.91 24.46 5.41
C TRP A 552 28.20 25.06 4.04
N LEU A 553 29.47 24.98 3.61
CA LEU A 553 29.95 25.46 2.32
C LEU A 553 30.27 24.28 1.41
N ARG A 554 29.63 24.19 0.25
CA ARG A 554 29.96 23.14 -0.73
C ARG A 554 31.31 23.43 -1.40
N GLU A 555 32.17 22.42 -1.52
CA GLU A 555 33.55 22.57 -2.03
C GLU A 555 33.64 23.03 -3.49
N CYS A 556 32.56 22.90 -4.26
CA CYS A 556 32.53 23.30 -5.67
C CYS A 556 32.53 24.81 -5.92
N ASN A 557 32.62 25.65 -4.87
CA ASN A 557 32.71 27.11 -4.98
C ASN A 557 34.18 27.57 -4.94
N PRO A 558 34.90 27.60 -6.09
CA PRO A 558 36.36 27.76 -6.11
C PRO A 558 36.83 29.11 -5.54
N ARG A 559 36.01 30.17 -5.65
CA ARG A 559 36.35 31.50 -5.12
C ARG A 559 36.27 31.59 -3.60
N CYS A 560 35.45 30.75 -2.98
CA CYS A 560 35.30 30.70 -1.53
C CYS A 560 36.39 29.83 -0.89
N THR A 561 37.02 28.95 -1.67
CA THR A 561 37.99 27.95 -1.22
C THR A 561 39.43 28.22 -1.70
N VAL A 562 39.70 29.34 -2.39
CA VAL A 562 41.05 29.72 -2.89
C VAL A 562 42.10 29.63 -1.78
N LYS A 563 41.74 30.05 -0.57
CA LYS A 563 42.44 29.69 0.67
C LYS A 563 41.40 29.05 1.58
N ALA A 564 41.58 27.76 1.89
CA ALA A 564 40.66 27.01 2.73
C ALA A 564 40.42 27.76 4.06
N PRO A 565 39.16 27.86 4.54
CA PRO A 565 38.88 28.46 5.84
C PRO A 565 39.68 27.78 6.94
N ALA A 566 40.29 28.56 7.82
CA ALA A 566 41.05 28.06 8.96
C ALA A 566 40.41 28.48 10.28
N VAL A 567 40.78 27.80 11.36
CA VAL A 567 40.41 28.21 12.73
C VAL A 567 40.90 29.63 12.99
N ASN A 568 40.07 30.44 13.65
CA ASN A 568 40.24 31.88 13.90
C ASN A 568 40.07 32.81 12.69
N ASP A 569 39.83 32.29 11.48
CA ASP A 569 39.46 33.17 10.38
C ASP A 569 38.10 33.84 10.65
N SER A 570 37.98 35.08 10.18
CA SER A 570 36.74 35.86 10.31
C SER A 570 36.09 36.06 8.96
N TYR A 571 34.76 36.00 8.92
CA TYR A 571 33.96 36.04 7.69
C TYR A 571 32.73 36.94 7.86
N PHE A 572 32.32 37.56 6.76
CA PHE A 572 31.02 38.20 6.60
C PHE A 572 30.08 37.28 5.82
N ILE A 573 28.86 37.12 6.33
CA ILE A 573 27.76 36.48 5.62
C ILE A 573 26.66 37.50 5.34
N LEU A 574 26.12 37.44 4.11
CA LEU A 574 24.79 37.98 3.80
C LEU A 574 23.93 36.81 3.32
N GLY A 575 22.79 36.62 3.97
CA GLY A 575 21.90 35.49 3.70
C GLY A 575 20.46 35.82 4.03
N ASP A 576 19.63 34.80 3.92
CA ASP A 576 18.19 34.85 4.14
C ASP A 576 17.83 33.79 5.18
N ALA A 577 17.14 34.21 6.23
CA ALA A 577 16.87 33.42 7.42
C ALA A 577 15.95 32.21 7.17
N GLY A 578 15.24 32.16 6.05
CA GLY A 578 14.42 31.01 5.64
C GLY A 578 15.22 29.74 5.38
N ALA A 579 16.55 29.82 5.24
CA ALA A 579 17.44 28.65 5.14
C ALA A 579 18.06 28.18 6.46
N LEU A 580 17.68 28.78 7.59
CA LEU A 580 18.14 28.31 8.89
C LEU A 580 17.43 27.00 9.25
N SER A 581 18.20 26.03 9.71
CA SER A 581 17.70 24.76 10.24
C SER A 581 18.22 24.56 11.65
N VAL A 582 17.47 23.86 12.49
CA VAL A 582 17.86 23.61 13.89
C VAL A 582 17.87 22.10 14.13
N ASP A 583 18.97 21.59 14.68
CA ASP A 583 19.08 20.18 15.03
C ASP A 583 18.38 19.84 16.36
N SER A 584 18.32 18.56 16.72
CA SER A 584 17.74 18.08 17.99
C SER A 584 18.48 18.58 19.23
N SER A 585 19.71 19.05 19.10
CA SER A 585 20.49 19.64 20.19
C SER A 585 20.25 21.15 20.36
N GLY A 586 19.42 21.74 19.48
CA GLY A 586 19.15 23.18 19.45
C GLY A 586 20.24 23.98 18.75
N LYS A 587 21.17 23.34 18.04
CA LYS A 587 22.22 24.01 17.26
C LYS A 587 21.65 24.49 15.93
N GLN A 588 21.99 25.72 15.57
CA GLN A 588 21.53 26.33 14.32
C GLN A 588 22.53 26.08 13.19
N HIS A 589 22.03 25.60 12.06
CA HIS A 589 22.77 25.33 10.85
C HIS A 589 22.28 26.23 9.71
N TYR A 590 23.23 26.69 8.90
CA TYR A 590 22.99 27.47 7.69
C TYR A 590 23.74 26.85 6.51
N VAL A 591 23.00 26.33 5.54
CA VAL A 591 23.58 25.83 4.28
C VAL A 591 23.62 26.98 3.30
N LEU A 592 24.82 27.34 2.85
CA LEU A 592 24.99 28.47 1.92
C LEU A 592 24.32 28.14 0.58
N ARG A 593 23.37 29.00 0.16
CA ARG A 593 22.60 28.86 -1.07
C ARG A 593 23.20 29.67 -2.22
N ASN A 594 22.61 29.50 -3.40
CA ASN A 594 22.85 30.40 -4.52
C ASN A 594 22.61 31.87 -4.13
N LEU A 595 23.51 32.75 -4.58
CA LEU A 595 23.47 34.20 -4.35
C LEU A 595 23.77 34.67 -2.92
N ASP A 596 23.84 33.76 -1.94
CA ASP A 596 24.37 34.08 -0.61
C ASP A 596 25.80 34.60 -0.75
N ARG A 597 26.19 35.52 0.15
CA ARG A 597 27.55 36.05 0.20
C ARG A 597 28.31 35.42 1.35
N PHE A 598 29.51 34.96 1.05
CA PHE A 598 30.45 34.43 2.04
C PHE A 598 31.84 35.04 1.78
N GLU A 599 32.16 36.10 2.51
CA GLU A 599 33.36 36.90 2.25
C GLU A 599 34.32 36.81 3.43
N ARG A 600 35.60 36.52 3.17
CA ARG A 600 36.61 36.58 4.24
C ARG A 600 36.78 38.04 4.68
N ALA A 601 36.80 38.29 5.97
CA ALA A 601 37.04 39.61 6.50
C ALA A 601 38.49 40.03 6.16
N ALA A 602 38.58 41.06 5.32
CA ALA A 602 39.83 41.67 4.88
C ALA A 602 39.63 43.19 4.79
N GLU A 603 40.74 43.95 4.75
CA GLU A 603 40.71 45.41 4.65
C GLU A 603 39.94 45.91 3.41
N THR A 604 39.91 45.11 2.33
CA THR A 604 39.17 45.43 1.11
C THR A 604 37.64 45.34 1.26
N CYS A 605 37.13 44.78 2.35
CA CYS A 605 35.69 44.59 2.60
C CYS A 605 35.08 45.71 3.48
N THR A 606 35.53 46.96 3.33
CA THR A 606 35.11 48.10 4.18
C THR A 606 33.61 48.34 4.16
N ALA A 607 32.93 48.18 3.02
CA ALA A 607 31.50 48.38 2.91
C ALA A 607 30.69 47.39 3.77
N LEU A 608 31.11 46.12 3.82
CA LEU A 608 30.49 45.10 4.69
C LEU A 608 30.76 45.40 6.17
N ALA A 609 31.99 45.76 6.51
CA ALA A 609 32.35 46.14 7.88
C ALA A 609 31.55 47.35 8.37
N ASN A 610 31.42 48.39 7.54
CA ASN A 610 30.66 49.59 7.87
C ASN A 610 29.18 49.28 8.16
N VAL A 611 28.55 48.41 7.36
CA VAL A 611 27.12 48.12 7.50
C VAL A 611 26.84 47.09 8.61
N ILE A 612 27.67 46.07 8.75
CA ILE A 612 27.43 44.95 9.67
C ILE A 612 27.99 45.22 11.07
N VAL A 613 29.20 45.79 11.16
CA VAL A 613 29.90 46.00 12.44
C VAL A 613 29.65 47.41 12.97
N LEU A 614 29.85 48.44 12.15
CA LEU A 614 29.75 49.83 12.63
C LEU A 614 28.30 50.34 12.67
N GLY A 615 27.45 49.94 11.71
CA GLY A 615 26.01 50.29 11.61
C GLY A 615 25.72 51.51 10.74
#